data_AF-A0A353XTR7-F1
#
_entry.id   AF-A0A353XTR7-F1
#
_cell.length_a   1.000
_cell.length_b   1.000
_cell.length_c   1.000
_cell.angle_alpha   90.00
_cell.angle_beta   90.00
_cell.angle_gamma   90.00
#
_symmetry.space_group_name_H-M   'P 1'
#
loop_
_entity.id
_entity.type
_entity.pdbx_description
1 polymer ?
#
loop_
_entity_poly.entity_id
_entity_poly.type
_entity_poly.pdbx_seq_one_letter_code
_entity_poly.pdbx_strand_id
1 'polypeptide(L)' 'MPHVIVQATPNITINRPERLLKKLNSCLWETGHFDKPQAIKARLLDVETFLVGIDDDQQQE' A
#
# COMPACT_ATOMS: atom_id res chain seq x y z
N MET A 1 7.42 15.02 -6.58
CA MET A 1 6.05 14.47 -6.65
C MET A 1 6.09 13.04 -6.14
N PRO A 2 5.73 12.77 -4.88
CA PRO A 2 5.88 11.44 -4.30
C PRO A 2 4.82 10.46 -4.83
N HIS A 3 5.26 9.24 -5.09
CA HIS A 3 4.42 8.12 -5.49
C HIS A 3 4.56 7.01 -4.46
N VAL A 4 3.45 6.59 -3.86
CA VAL A 4 3.36 5.45 -2.94
C VAL A 4 2.66 4.31 -3.65
N ILE A 5 3.22 3.11 -3.56
CA ILE A 5 2.61 1.89 -4.08
C ILE A 5 2.53 0.93 -2.89
N VAL A 6 1.31 0.51 -2.57
CA VAL A 6 1.05 -0.59 -1.65
C VAL A 6 0.81 -1.83 -2.51
N GLN A 7 1.50 -2.91 -2.19
CA GLN A 7 1.28 -4.21 -2.81
C GLN A 7 0.82 -5.18 -1.72
N ALA A 8 -0.25 -5.91 -2.00
CA ALA A 8 -0.81 -6.88 -1.06
C ALA A 8 -1.09 -8.19 -1.78
N THR A 9 -0.77 -9.29 -1.10
CA THR A 9 -1.06 -10.64 -1.56
C THR A 9 -2.49 -11.03 -1.17
N PRO A 10 -3.16 -11.94 -1.90
CA PRO A 10 -4.55 -12.32 -1.65
C PRO A 10 -4.84 -12.87 -0.24
N ASN A 11 -3.84 -13.43 0.44
CA ASN A 11 -3.96 -13.92 1.82
C ASN A 11 -3.88 -12.80 2.87
N ILE A 12 -3.80 -11.53 2.47
CA ILE A 12 -3.84 -10.38 3.38
C ILE A 12 -5.13 -9.60 3.15
N THR A 13 -6.03 -9.64 4.12
CA THR A 13 -7.25 -8.83 4.09
C THR A 13 -6.99 -7.40 4.53
N ILE A 14 -7.09 -6.44 3.60
CA ILE A 14 -7.05 -5.00 3.91
C ILE A 14 -8.47 -4.45 3.97
N ASN A 15 -8.95 -4.24 5.20
CA ASN A 15 -10.25 -3.61 5.43
C ASN A 15 -10.20 -2.12 5.06
N ARG A 16 -11.07 -1.67 4.14
CA ARG A 16 -11.19 -0.26 3.69
C ARG A 16 -9.89 0.30 3.07
N PRO A 17 -9.44 -0.24 1.92
CA PRO A 17 -8.20 0.16 1.26
C PRO A 17 -8.13 1.67 0.95
N GLU A 18 -9.27 2.31 0.65
CA GLU A 18 -9.37 3.76 0.46
C GLU A 18 -8.98 4.56 1.71
N ARG A 19 -9.31 4.05 2.91
CA ARG A 19 -8.95 4.70 4.18
C ARG A 19 -7.46 4.55 4.45
N LEU A 20 -6.87 3.40 4.12
CA LEU A 20 -5.43 3.18 4.21
C LEU A 20 -4.68 4.18 3.32
N LEU A 21 -5.04 4.27 2.04
CA LEU A 21 -4.40 5.19 1.08
C LEU A 21 -4.55 6.65 1.52
N LYS A 22 -5.73 7.04 2.02
CA LYS A 22 -5.94 8.38 2.59
C LYS A 22 -5.00 8.66 3.76
N LYS A 23 -4.86 7.71 4.69
CA LYS A 23 -4.02 7.88 5.88
C LYS A 23 -2.53 7.97 5.50
N LEU A 24 -2.07 7.15 4.54
CA LEU A 24 -0.71 7.24 4.01
C LEU A 24 -0.41 8.61 3.40
N ASN A 25 -1.33 9.12 2.56
CA ASN A 25 -1.18 10.46 2.00
C ASN A 25 -1.19 11.55 3.08
N SER A 26 -2.05 11.45 4.09
CA SER A 26 -2.07 12.38 5.22
C SER A 26 -0.75 12.38 6.00
N CYS A 27 -0.20 11.21 6.32
CA CYS A 27 1.07 11.11 7.03
C CYS A 27 2.22 11.74 6.24
N LEU A 28 2.27 11.52 4.91
CA LEU A 28 3.25 12.18 4.05
C LEU A 28 3.05 13.70 4.02
N TRP A 29 1.80 14.16 3.91
CA TRP A 29 1.47 15.58 3.93
C TRP A 29 1.91 16.26 5.23
N GLU A 30 1.67 15.61 6.38
CA GLU A 30 2.02 16.10 7.72
C GLU A 30 3.53 16.31 7.91
N THR A 31 4.39 15.76 7.05
CA THR A 31 5.85 16.01 7.09
C THR A 31 6.24 17.43 6.66
N GLY A 32 5.37 18.15 5.93
CA GLY A 32 5.66 19.49 5.42
C GLY A 32 6.63 19.56 4.23
N HIS A 33 7.02 18.43 3.65
CA HIS A 33 7.97 18.38 2.53
C HIS A 33 7.35 18.59 1.13
N PHE A 34 6.02 18.73 1.02
CA PHE A 34 5.33 18.77 -0.27
C PHE A 34 4.58 20.08 -0.43
N ASP A 35 4.64 20.68 -1.64
CA ASP A 35 4.05 22.01 -1.88
C ASP A 35 2.51 22.01 -1.88
N LYS A 36 1.90 20.86 -2.24
CA LYS A 36 0.44 20.71 -2.32
C LYS A 36 0.01 19.27 -2.04
N PRO A 37 -1.15 19.04 -1.39
CA PRO A 37 -1.65 17.69 -1.11
C PRO A 37 -1.83 16.84 -2.38
N GLN A 38 -2.25 17.46 -3.49
CA GLN A 38 -2.49 16.79 -4.78
C GLN A 38 -1.20 16.30 -5.46
N ALA A 39 -0.02 16.68 -4.96
CA ALA A 39 1.24 16.16 -5.45
C ALA A 39 1.50 14.71 -4.95
N ILE A 40 0.78 14.26 -3.92
CA ILE A 40 0.95 12.94 -3.31
C ILE A 40 -0.01 11.96 -3.97
N LYS A 41 0.55 10.92 -4.60
CA LYS A 41 -0.22 9.91 -5.33
C LYS A 41 0.04 8.55 -4.71
N ALA A 42 -1.02 7.88 -4.24
CA ALA A 42 -0.95 6.54 -3.70
C ALA A 42 -1.87 5.60 -4.47
N ARG A 43 -1.47 4.34 -4.61
CA ARG A 43 -2.26 3.27 -5.21
C ARG A 43 -1.99 1.96 -4.49
N LEU A 44 -2.99 1.09 -4.48
CA LEU A 44 -2.89 -0.29 -4.01
C LEU A 44 -2.97 -1.20 -5.23
N LEU A 45 -2.10 -2.21 -5.30
CA LEU A 45 -2.07 -3.22 -6.35
C LEU A 45 -2.09 -4.61 -5.71
N ASP A 46 -2.94 -5.48 -6.23
CA ASP A 46 -2.99 -6.87 -5.82
C ASP A 46 -1.84 -7.67 -6.44
N VAL A 47 -1.31 -8.64 -5.70
CA VAL A 47 -0.21 -9.52 -6.11
C VAL A 47 -0.69 -10.97 -6.13
N GLU A 48 -1.35 -11.35 -7.21
CA GLU A 48 -1.97 -12.67 -7.39
C GLU A 48 -0.97 -13.82 -7.39
N THR A 49 0.23 -13.59 -7.92
CA THR A 49 1.30 -14.59 -7.96
C THR A 49 2.42 -14.12 -7.06
N PHE A 50 2.60 -14.82 -5.93
CA PHE A 50 3.60 -14.49 -4.94
C PHE A 50 4.17 -15.77 -4.31
N LEU A 51 5.34 -15.65 -3.68
CA LEU A 51 5.94 -16.70 -2.87
C LEU A 51 6.58 -16.02 -1.65
N VAL A 52 6.35 -16.57 -0.46
CA VAL A 52 6.99 -16.14 0.78
C VAL A 52 7.90 -17.26 1.26
N GLY A 53 9.20 -16.98 1.37
CA GLY A 53 10.18 -18.01 1.73
C GLY A 53 10.51 -18.94 0.56
N ILE A 54 10.74 -20.22 0.86
CA ILE A 54 11.17 -21.25 -0.10
C ILE A 54 10.21 -22.43 -0.21
N ASP A 55 9.17 -22.46 0.63
CA ASP A 55 8.20 -23.56 0.73
C ASP A 55 6.83 -23.10 0.23
N ASP A 56 6.11 -23.97 -0.47
CA ASP A 56 4.78 -23.67 -1.03
C ASP A 56 3.70 -23.46 0.05
N ASP A 57 3.90 -24.02 1.25
CA ASP A 57 2.88 -24.09 2.31
C ASP A 57 2.69 -22.80 3.12
N GLN A 58 3.58 -21.80 2.98
CA GLN A 58 3.51 -20.52 3.72
C GLN A 58 2.51 -19.51 3.13
N GLN A 59 1.73 -19.93 2.13
CA GLN A 59 0.73 -19.08 1.46
C GLN A 59 -0.64 -19.06 2.14
N GLN A 60 -0.85 -19.86 3.20
CA GLN A 60 -2.09 -19.86 3.98
C GLN A 60 -1.98 -18.91 5.19
N GLU A 61 -3.08 -18.22 5.48
CA GLU A 61 -3.24 -17.14 6.49
C GLU A 61 -2.71 -17.47 7.91
#